data_AF-A0A970Y156-F1
#
_entry.id   AF-A0A970Y156-F1
#
_cell.length_a   1.000
_cell.length_b   1.000
_cell.length_c   1.000
_cell.angle_alpha   90.00
_cell.angle_beta   90.00
_cell.angle_gamma   90.00
#
_symmetry.space_group_name_H-M   'P 1'
#
loop_
_entity.id
_entity.type
_entity.pdbx_description
1 polymer ?
#
loop_
_entity_poly.entity_id
_entity_poly.type
_entity_poly.pdbx_seq_one_letter_code
_entity_poly.pdbx_strand_id
1 'polypeptide(L)'
;MTRTRSVPLTLVALVAALLLSAACARPPGDEKHWVSAWSTAVHEPLAFMPRQAVPVLENRTVRMIVRPTIAGERVRIRFSNACGNQPLAIGAARIALVSEGDRIVAESDRPLTFSGRGSVRIPPGAPMLSDPVDLQFQAFAEIAVSIFLPAAVDDVTFHLVGQQPTYISEPGDFTAAADIPNATTRTSWFFLSGLEVHAPGPVGTIVALGDSITDGVGAEQEPYQNWPDLLANRLAAQQSLPPLAVVNTGIGGNRVLHDGAGVSALARFDRDVLAQPGVSGVILLEGINDIGWPRMKLPAAAPGAPAARSAPGESPFARQLVTAQDIIAGYRQLIDRAHQHGIRVFLATLLPYEGADYYTEDGEAIRTEVNEWIRTGAAADGYFDFDRAVRDPDNPRRFRDGYHSGDNLHPSARGYQAMADAVDLALLRGIEPAVGTGGETGK
;
A
#
# COMPACT_ATOMS: atom_id res chain seq x y z
N MET A 1 -23.51 36.88 71.83
CA MET A 1 -22.28 36.10 71.62
C MET A 1 -22.60 34.92 70.70
N THR A 2 -21.84 34.84 69.60
CA THR A 2 -21.68 33.72 68.65
C THR A 2 -22.93 32.99 68.13
N ARG A 3 -23.45 33.44 66.98
CA ARG A 3 -24.28 32.63 66.06
C ARG A 3 -23.36 31.75 65.22
N THR A 4 -23.38 30.44 65.46
CA THR A 4 -22.84 29.41 64.56
C THR A 4 -23.78 29.25 63.36
N ARG A 5 -23.29 29.54 62.15
CA ARG A 5 -23.97 29.20 60.90
C ARG A 5 -23.58 27.77 60.52
N SER A 6 -24.54 26.87 60.56
CA SER A 6 -24.45 25.53 59.98
C SER A 6 -24.52 25.64 58.45
N VAL A 7 -23.50 25.15 57.76
CA VAL A 7 -23.50 24.97 56.30
C VAL A 7 -24.30 23.70 55.98
N PRO A 8 -25.25 23.72 55.04
CA PRO A 8 -26.04 22.54 54.71
C PRO A 8 -25.17 21.49 54.02
N LEU A 9 -25.18 20.25 54.54
CA LEU A 9 -24.42 19.09 54.01
C LEU A 9 -24.66 18.81 52.52
N THR A 10 -25.76 19.31 51.95
CA THR A 10 -26.13 19.12 50.53
C THR A 10 -25.20 19.84 49.56
N LEU A 11 -24.53 20.92 49.98
CA LEU A 11 -23.61 21.66 49.09
C LEU A 11 -22.23 20.97 48.97
N VAL A 12 -21.83 20.19 49.99
CA VAL A 12 -20.56 19.45 49.99
C VAL A 12 -20.62 18.23 49.09
N ALA A 13 -21.78 17.56 49.00
CA ALA A 13 -21.98 16.40 48.12
C ALA A 13 -21.99 16.76 46.62
N LEU A 14 -22.52 17.94 46.25
CA LEU A 14 -22.55 18.38 44.84
C LEU A 14 -21.16 18.81 44.33
N VAL A 15 -20.33 19.40 45.20
CA VAL A 15 -18.94 19.78 44.86
C VAL A 15 -18.04 18.54 44.81
N ALA A 16 -18.26 17.52 45.65
CA ALA A 16 -17.54 16.25 45.57
C ALA A 16 -17.88 15.48 44.27
N ALA A 17 -19.14 15.48 43.82
CA ALA A 17 -19.53 14.86 42.56
C ALA A 17 -18.95 15.55 41.32
N LEU A 18 -18.82 16.89 41.33
CA LEU A 18 -18.17 17.64 40.24
C LEU A 18 -16.63 17.52 40.24
N LEU A 19 -15.99 17.26 41.39
CA LEU A 19 -14.55 17.06 41.50
C LEU A 19 -14.11 15.62 41.19
N LEU A 20 -15.02 14.65 41.23
CA LEU A 20 -14.75 13.25 40.84
C LEU A 20 -14.89 12.99 39.33
N SER A 21 -15.53 13.89 38.58
CA SER A 21 -15.56 13.86 37.10
C SER A 21 -14.40 14.59 36.43
N ALA A 22 -13.51 15.23 37.20
CA ALA A 22 -12.33 15.94 36.69
C ALA A 22 -11.03 15.10 36.74
N ALA A 23 -11.11 13.84 37.14
CA ALA A 23 -9.96 12.92 37.14
C ALA A 23 -10.03 11.98 35.93
N CYS A 24 -8.96 12.04 35.12
CA CYS A 24 -8.67 11.21 33.94
C CYS A 24 -9.24 11.65 32.58
N ALA A 25 -9.24 12.94 32.25
CA ALA A 25 -9.00 13.31 30.85
C ALA A 25 -7.50 13.09 30.58
N ARG A 26 -7.15 11.97 29.94
CA ARG A 26 -5.79 11.74 29.43
C ARG A 26 -5.41 12.92 28.53
N PRO A 27 -4.19 13.49 28.64
CA PRO A 27 -3.79 14.53 27.71
C PRO A 27 -3.97 14.01 26.27
N PRO A 28 -4.54 14.80 25.34
CA PRO A 28 -4.64 14.43 23.94
C PRO A 28 -3.20 14.19 23.43
N GLY A 29 -2.82 12.92 23.28
CA GLY A 29 -1.44 12.52 22.98
C GLY A 29 -0.97 11.22 23.65
N ASP A 30 -1.64 10.76 24.71
CA ASP A 30 -1.27 9.50 25.42
C ASP A 30 -1.92 8.23 24.84
N GLU A 31 -2.89 8.38 23.95
CA GLU A 31 -3.54 7.25 23.29
C GLU A 31 -2.68 6.79 22.11
N LYS A 32 -2.17 5.57 22.20
CA LYS A 32 -1.47 4.91 21.09
C LYS A 32 -2.46 4.07 20.29
N HIS A 33 -2.21 3.95 18.99
CA HIS A 33 -3.01 3.15 18.08
C HIS A 33 -2.10 2.47 17.04
N TRP A 34 -2.67 1.54 16.27
CA TRP A 34 -1.95 0.89 15.18
C TRP A 34 -1.96 1.78 13.94
N VAL A 35 -0.79 1.92 13.33
CA VAL A 35 -0.54 2.67 12.09
C VAL A 35 0.19 1.76 11.11
N SER A 36 -0.23 1.77 9.85
CA SER A 36 0.48 1.05 8.78
C SER A 36 1.74 1.82 8.42
N ALA A 37 2.91 1.24 8.71
CA ALA A 37 4.20 1.84 8.42
C ALA A 37 4.84 1.31 7.13
N TRP A 38 4.40 0.14 6.69
CA TRP A 38 4.69 -0.43 5.37
C TRP A 38 3.50 -1.31 4.96
N SER A 39 3.14 -1.32 3.68
CA SER A 39 2.19 -2.28 3.12
C SER A 39 2.46 -2.47 1.64
N THR A 40 1.91 -3.56 1.11
CA THR A 40 1.84 -3.85 -0.32
C THR A 40 0.47 -4.43 -0.63
N ALA A 41 -0.02 -4.18 -1.84
CA ALA A 41 -1.22 -4.86 -2.31
C ALA A 41 -0.89 -6.31 -2.68
N VAL A 42 -1.90 -7.18 -2.72
CA VAL A 42 -1.71 -8.57 -3.14
C VAL A 42 -2.65 -8.94 -4.26
N HIS A 43 -2.17 -9.80 -5.15
CA HIS A 43 -2.89 -10.34 -6.29
C HIS A 43 -2.50 -11.81 -6.55
N GLU A 44 -3.26 -12.46 -7.41
CA GLU A 44 -2.95 -13.79 -7.91
C GLU A 44 -1.90 -13.72 -9.02
N PRO A 45 -1.12 -14.80 -9.26
CA PRO A 45 -0.16 -14.83 -10.36
C PRO A 45 -0.83 -14.56 -11.71
N LEU A 46 -0.23 -13.68 -12.52
CA LEU A 46 -0.83 -13.25 -13.77
C LEU A 46 -0.76 -14.34 -14.84
N ALA A 47 -1.91 -14.96 -15.15
CA ALA A 47 -2.00 -16.07 -16.09
C ALA A 47 -1.46 -15.75 -17.50
N PHE A 48 -1.53 -14.48 -17.93
CA PHE A 48 -1.05 -14.02 -19.23
C PHE A 48 0.43 -13.57 -19.24
N MET A 49 1.11 -13.59 -18.08
CA MET A 49 2.56 -13.36 -17.96
C MET A 49 3.28 -14.59 -17.38
N PRO A 50 3.29 -15.74 -18.08
CA PRO A 50 3.84 -16.99 -17.56
C PRO A 50 5.37 -16.98 -17.40
N ARG A 51 6.08 -15.97 -17.94
CA ARG A 51 7.55 -15.83 -17.82
C ARG A 51 8.03 -15.54 -16.39
N GLN A 52 7.13 -15.21 -15.46
CA GLN A 52 7.43 -14.96 -14.05
C GLN A 52 6.79 -16.03 -13.15
N ALA A 53 6.97 -17.31 -13.52
CA ALA A 53 6.42 -18.43 -12.76
C ALA A 53 6.77 -18.32 -11.28
N VAL A 54 5.74 -18.43 -10.45
CA VAL A 54 5.87 -18.45 -8.99
C VAL A 54 6.77 -19.63 -8.59
N PRO A 55 7.78 -19.41 -7.74
CA PRO A 55 8.65 -20.48 -7.28
C PRO A 55 7.84 -21.52 -6.50
N VAL A 56 8.28 -22.79 -6.53
CA VAL A 56 7.72 -23.81 -5.64
C VAL A 56 8.15 -23.49 -4.21
N LEU A 57 7.16 -23.18 -3.37
CA LEU A 57 7.34 -22.83 -1.96
C LEU A 57 6.91 -24.02 -1.08
N GLU A 58 7.76 -25.03 -0.98
CA GLU A 58 7.53 -26.22 -0.14
C GLU A 58 8.77 -26.55 0.69
N ASN A 59 8.59 -26.64 2.02
CA ASN A 59 9.66 -26.85 2.98
C ASN A 59 10.77 -25.79 2.80
N ARG A 60 10.40 -24.50 2.71
CA ARG A 60 11.34 -23.39 2.46
C ARG A 60 11.11 -22.24 3.42
N THR A 61 12.18 -21.52 3.73
CA THR A 61 12.10 -20.19 4.30
C THR A 61 12.09 -19.14 3.18
N VAL A 62 11.18 -18.17 3.32
CA VAL A 62 11.11 -16.97 2.50
C VAL A 62 11.41 -15.78 3.41
N ARG A 63 12.46 -15.01 3.10
CA ARG A 63 12.83 -13.78 3.80
C ARG A 63 12.64 -12.58 2.91
N MET A 64 11.80 -11.66 3.36
CA MET A 64 11.34 -10.48 2.64
C MET A 64 11.85 -9.24 3.36
N ILE A 65 12.52 -8.33 2.63
CA ILE A 65 13.12 -7.12 3.21
C ILE A 65 12.18 -5.93 3.01
N VAL A 66 11.55 -5.47 4.08
CA VAL A 66 10.63 -4.32 4.05
C VAL A 66 11.28 -3.10 4.66
N ARG A 67 10.80 -1.91 4.25
CA ARG A 67 11.33 -0.62 4.71
C ARG A 67 10.17 0.25 5.19
N PRO A 68 9.88 0.29 6.51
CA PRO A 68 8.82 1.13 7.04
C PRO A 68 9.15 2.61 6.94
N THR A 69 8.14 3.44 6.64
CA THR A 69 8.34 4.89 6.41
C THR A 69 8.34 5.73 7.69
N ILE A 70 7.99 5.13 8.83
CA ILE A 70 8.03 5.75 10.15
C ILE A 70 8.73 4.83 11.16
N ALA A 71 9.25 5.43 12.24
CA ALA A 71 9.89 4.69 13.33
C ALA A 71 8.86 3.87 14.13
N GLY A 72 9.34 2.85 14.83
CA GLY A 72 8.51 1.98 15.66
C GLY A 72 9.27 1.40 16.85
N GLU A 73 8.51 1.07 17.91
CA GLU A 73 9.03 0.38 19.10
C GLU A 73 8.32 -0.96 19.37
N ARG A 74 7.07 -1.07 18.90
CA ARG A 74 6.23 -2.26 19.02
C ARG A 74 5.47 -2.44 17.72
N VAL A 75 5.57 -3.64 17.15
CA VAL A 75 5.09 -3.93 15.80
C VAL A 75 4.27 -5.20 15.74
N ARG A 76 3.46 -5.33 14.69
CA ARG A 76 2.85 -6.60 14.29
C ARG A 76 2.86 -6.72 12.77
N ILE A 77 2.84 -7.95 12.28
CA ILE A 77 2.92 -8.25 10.86
C ILE A 77 1.59 -8.80 10.36
N ARG A 78 1.16 -8.32 9.19
CA ARG A 78 -0.03 -8.79 8.49
C ARG A 78 0.36 -9.68 7.32
N PHE A 79 0.06 -10.96 7.47
CA PHE A 79 0.10 -11.94 6.39
C PHE A 79 -1.25 -12.06 5.69
N SER A 80 -1.27 -12.53 4.46
CA SER A 80 -2.45 -12.63 3.62
C SER A 80 -2.46 -13.93 2.82
N ASN A 81 -3.59 -14.61 2.86
CA ASN A 81 -3.95 -15.70 1.96
C ASN A 81 -5.13 -15.31 1.07
N ALA A 82 -5.27 -14.01 0.75
CA ALA A 82 -6.41 -13.45 0.03
C ALA A 82 -6.68 -14.08 -1.34
N CYS A 83 -5.63 -14.58 -2.02
CA CYS A 83 -5.73 -15.21 -3.34
C CYS A 83 -5.59 -16.73 -3.29
N GLY A 84 -5.30 -17.31 -2.12
CA GLY A 84 -5.16 -18.76 -1.99
C GLY A 84 -6.51 -19.46 -1.84
N ASN A 85 -6.63 -20.66 -2.40
CA ASN A 85 -7.82 -21.51 -2.27
C ASN A 85 -7.67 -22.65 -1.24
N GLN A 86 -6.47 -22.82 -0.66
CA GLN A 86 -6.18 -23.76 0.43
C GLN A 86 -5.65 -23.04 1.68
N PRO A 87 -5.77 -23.65 2.87
CA PRO A 87 -5.18 -23.08 4.08
C PRO A 87 -3.65 -22.95 3.97
N LEU A 88 -3.13 -21.73 4.13
CA LEU A 88 -1.70 -21.46 4.15
C LEU A 88 -1.11 -21.82 5.51
N ALA A 89 -0.17 -22.76 5.55
CA ALA A 89 0.57 -23.09 6.77
C ALA A 89 1.86 -22.27 6.88
N ILE A 90 1.99 -21.48 7.95
CA ILE A 90 3.26 -20.85 8.35
C ILE A 90 3.77 -21.61 9.58
N GLY A 91 4.86 -22.34 9.41
CA GLY A 91 5.46 -23.21 10.43
C GLY A 91 6.29 -22.45 11.47
N ALA A 92 6.92 -21.35 11.05
CA ALA A 92 7.63 -20.39 11.89
C ALA A 92 7.63 -19.02 11.20
N ALA A 93 7.68 -17.95 11.96
CA ALA A 93 7.84 -16.59 11.45
C ALA A 93 8.71 -15.74 12.38
N ARG A 94 9.55 -14.88 11.83
CA ARG A 94 10.47 -14.00 12.58
C ARG A 94 10.61 -12.64 11.92
N ILE A 95 10.98 -11.66 12.73
CA ILE A 95 11.27 -10.29 12.31
C ILE A 95 12.60 -9.82 12.91
N ALA A 96 13.42 -9.14 12.13
CA ALA A 96 14.69 -8.58 12.58
C ALA A 96 15.12 -7.37 11.74
N LEU A 97 15.94 -6.48 12.29
CA LEU A 97 16.63 -5.45 11.51
C LEU A 97 17.67 -6.09 10.60
N VAL A 98 17.92 -5.47 9.45
CA VAL A 98 18.93 -5.88 8.47
C VAL A 98 20.19 -5.05 8.65
N SER A 99 21.36 -5.71 8.55
CA SER A 99 22.65 -5.03 8.52
C SER A 99 23.20 -4.86 7.10
N GLU A 100 23.02 -5.87 6.25
CA GLU A 100 23.50 -5.90 4.87
C GLU A 100 22.80 -7.04 4.10
N GLY A 101 22.21 -6.75 2.94
CA GLY A 101 21.54 -7.78 2.13
C GLY A 101 20.41 -8.46 2.89
N ASP A 102 20.52 -9.77 3.12
CA ASP A 102 19.58 -10.54 3.94
C ASP A 102 20.08 -10.84 5.35
N ARG A 103 21.26 -10.34 5.72
CA ARG A 103 21.86 -10.56 7.04
C ARG A 103 21.14 -9.72 8.09
N ILE A 104 20.69 -10.38 9.15
CA ILE A 104 20.01 -9.74 10.27
C ILE A 104 20.99 -9.26 11.35
N VAL A 105 20.59 -8.22 12.09
CA VAL A 105 21.20 -7.85 13.37
C VAL A 105 20.67 -8.83 14.44
N ALA A 106 21.53 -9.71 14.94
CA ALA A 106 21.13 -10.85 15.78
C ALA A 106 20.32 -10.44 17.03
N GLU A 107 20.68 -9.33 17.69
CA GLU A 107 20.03 -8.83 18.91
C GLU A 107 18.61 -8.29 18.65
N SER A 108 18.30 -7.98 17.40
CA SER A 108 16.99 -7.49 16.98
C SER A 108 16.02 -8.62 16.59
N ASP A 109 16.48 -9.86 16.50
CA ASP A 109 15.67 -10.98 16.04
C ASP A 109 14.57 -11.35 17.04
N ARG A 110 13.33 -11.43 16.56
CA ARG A 110 12.14 -11.72 17.36
C ARG A 110 11.29 -12.80 16.69
N PRO A 111 10.88 -13.86 17.43
CA PRO A 111 9.85 -14.76 16.94
C PRO A 111 8.50 -14.04 16.86
N LEU A 112 7.77 -14.26 15.77
CA LEU A 112 6.38 -13.87 15.65
C LEU A 112 5.49 -15.02 16.14
N THR A 113 4.41 -14.66 16.82
CA THR A 113 3.42 -15.62 17.34
C THR A 113 2.01 -15.22 16.89
N PHE A 114 1.07 -16.15 16.99
CA PHE A 114 -0.33 -15.99 16.62
C PHE A 114 -1.20 -16.55 17.74
N SER A 115 -1.79 -15.69 18.55
CA SER A 115 -2.47 -16.09 19.79
C SER A 115 -1.58 -16.96 20.70
N GLY A 116 -0.31 -16.57 20.84
CA GLY A 116 0.73 -17.24 21.63
C GLY A 116 1.37 -18.46 20.96
N ARG A 117 0.98 -18.82 19.73
CA ARG A 117 1.51 -19.98 19.01
C ARG A 117 2.58 -19.57 18.00
N GLY A 118 3.68 -20.30 17.91
CA GLY A 118 4.76 -20.03 16.93
C GLY A 118 4.44 -20.42 15.48
N SER A 119 3.26 -20.98 15.22
CA SER A 119 2.79 -21.38 13.89
C SER A 119 1.31 -21.06 13.73
N VAL A 120 0.87 -20.92 12.48
CA VAL A 120 -0.51 -20.60 12.13
C VAL A 120 -0.94 -21.27 10.82
N ARG A 121 -2.25 -21.49 10.69
CA ARG A 121 -2.90 -21.84 9.43
C ARG A 121 -3.87 -20.72 9.06
N ILE A 122 -3.60 -20.03 7.97
CA ILE A 122 -4.42 -18.90 7.50
C ILE A 122 -5.46 -19.46 6.52
N PRO A 123 -6.78 -19.27 6.77
CA PRO A 123 -7.81 -19.73 5.87
C PRO A 123 -7.69 -19.15 4.45
N PRO A 124 -8.20 -19.84 3.42
CA PRO A 124 -8.37 -19.27 2.08
C PRO A 124 -9.08 -17.91 2.14
N GLY A 125 -8.60 -16.94 1.37
CA GLY A 125 -9.20 -15.61 1.28
C GLY A 125 -9.00 -14.68 2.49
N ALA A 126 -8.27 -15.12 3.53
CA ALA A 126 -8.20 -14.39 4.80
C ALA A 126 -6.84 -13.72 5.06
N PRO A 127 -6.81 -12.56 5.73
CA PRO A 127 -5.61 -12.04 6.36
C PRO A 127 -5.35 -12.69 7.73
N MET A 128 -4.14 -12.54 8.25
CA MET A 128 -3.76 -12.92 9.61
C MET A 128 -2.75 -11.93 10.19
N LEU A 129 -3.03 -11.42 11.40
CA LEU A 129 -2.10 -10.57 12.15
C LEU A 129 -1.31 -11.42 13.14
N SER A 130 -0.01 -11.14 13.26
CA SER A 130 0.79 -11.64 14.37
C SER A 130 0.40 -10.96 15.68
N ASP A 131 0.73 -11.59 16.79
CA ASP A 131 0.78 -10.93 18.08
C ASP A 131 1.84 -9.80 18.05
N PRO A 132 1.64 -8.71 18.81
CA PRO A 132 2.61 -7.62 18.89
C PRO A 132 3.95 -8.05 19.49
N VAL A 133 5.06 -7.52 18.96
CA VAL A 133 6.41 -7.72 19.49
C VAL A 133 7.17 -6.41 19.62
N ASP A 134 8.04 -6.32 20.62
CA ASP A 134 8.88 -5.14 20.83
C ASP A 134 10.13 -5.22 19.94
N LEU A 135 10.24 -4.24 19.03
CA LEU A 135 11.33 -4.06 18.09
C LEU A 135 11.49 -2.57 17.83
N GLN A 136 12.62 -2.01 18.26
CA GLN A 136 12.92 -0.59 18.10
C GLN A 136 13.69 -0.34 16.80
N PHE A 137 13.23 0.61 16.00
CA PHE A 137 13.90 1.04 14.77
C PHE A 137 13.55 2.47 14.40
N GLN A 138 14.43 3.10 13.63
CA GLN A 138 14.18 4.41 13.03
C GLN A 138 13.43 4.26 11.70
N ALA A 139 12.73 5.32 11.30
CA ALA A 139 12.10 5.37 9.98
C ALA A 139 13.13 4.99 8.90
N PHE A 140 12.68 4.23 7.90
CA PHE A 140 13.47 3.77 6.78
C PHE A 140 14.54 2.72 7.07
N ALA A 141 14.57 2.15 8.28
CA ALA A 141 15.35 0.95 8.56
C ALA A 141 14.84 -0.23 7.73
N GLU A 142 15.76 -1.05 7.24
CA GLU A 142 15.43 -2.31 6.57
C GLU A 142 15.14 -3.40 7.60
N ILE A 143 14.05 -4.12 7.39
CA ILE A 143 13.55 -5.15 8.29
C ILE A 143 13.31 -6.43 7.49
N ALA A 144 13.95 -7.51 7.92
CA ALA A 144 13.71 -8.84 7.42
C ALA A 144 12.48 -9.44 8.09
N VAL A 145 11.49 -9.84 7.30
CA VAL A 145 10.38 -10.71 7.73
C VAL A 145 10.60 -12.08 7.11
N SER A 146 10.87 -13.09 7.94
CA SER A 146 11.13 -14.46 7.51
C SER A 146 9.97 -15.37 7.87
N ILE A 147 9.47 -16.16 6.92
CA ILE A 147 8.45 -17.20 7.15
C ILE A 147 8.95 -18.56 6.68
N PHE A 148 8.66 -19.62 7.43
CA PHE A 148 8.88 -21.01 7.01
C PHE A 148 7.57 -21.62 6.54
N LEU A 149 7.58 -22.17 5.33
CA LEU A 149 6.45 -22.82 4.67
C LEU A 149 6.69 -24.34 4.66
N PRO A 150 6.13 -25.10 5.62
CA PRO A 150 6.42 -26.53 5.79
C PRO A 150 5.74 -27.44 4.76
N ALA A 151 4.76 -26.92 4.02
CA ALA A 151 3.98 -27.66 3.03
C ALA A 151 3.94 -26.87 1.73
N ALA A 152 3.71 -27.57 0.61
CA ALA A 152 3.52 -26.94 -0.68
C ALA A 152 2.33 -25.96 -0.65
N VAL A 153 2.48 -24.86 -1.39
CA VAL A 153 1.42 -23.88 -1.63
C VAL A 153 1.18 -23.79 -3.13
N ASP A 154 0.03 -24.27 -3.57
CA ASP A 154 -0.33 -24.32 -4.99
C ASP A 154 -0.72 -22.93 -5.53
N ASP A 155 -1.60 -22.23 -4.80
CA ASP A 155 -2.07 -20.89 -5.14
C ASP A 155 -1.48 -19.85 -4.18
N VAL A 156 -0.59 -19.03 -4.74
CA VAL A 156 0.23 -18.11 -3.97
C VAL A 156 -0.38 -16.72 -3.97
N THR A 157 -0.70 -16.22 -2.77
CA THR A 157 -0.97 -14.79 -2.57
C THR A 157 0.34 -14.03 -2.71
N PHE A 158 0.38 -13.11 -3.65
CA PHE A 158 1.63 -12.62 -4.22
C PHE A 158 1.56 -11.12 -4.52
N HIS A 159 2.70 -10.46 -4.58
CA HIS A 159 2.84 -9.14 -5.19
C HIS A 159 4.00 -9.14 -6.17
N LEU A 160 3.73 -8.84 -7.43
CA LEU A 160 4.70 -9.04 -8.51
C LEU A 160 5.90 -8.11 -8.43
N VAL A 161 5.64 -6.82 -8.25
CA VAL A 161 6.65 -5.77 -8.28
C VAL A 161 7.03 -5.44 -6.84
N GLY A 162 7.72 -6.36 -6.17
CA GLY A 162 8.19 -6.16 -4.80
C GLY A 162 9.29 -5.12 -4.69
N GLN A 163 9.96 -4.78 -5.80
CA GLN A 163 11.12 -3.89 -5.94
C GLN A 163 12.36 -4.24 -5.12
N GLN A 164 12.22 -5.02 -4.07
CA GLN A 164 13.28 -5.40 -3.16
C GLN A 164 13.51 -6.92 -3.21
N PRO A 165 14.74 -7.37 -2.90
CA PRO A 165 15.05 -8.79 -2.94
C PRO A 165 14.29 -9.55 -1.86
N THR A 166 13.65 -10.62 -2.30
CA THR A 166 13.15 -11.71 -1.47
C THR A 166 14.04 -12.91 -1.63
N TYR A 167 14.47 -13.47 -0.52
CA TYR A 167 15.42 -14.57 -0.42
C TYR A 167 14.68 -15.86 -0.11
N ILE A 168 14.90 -16.90 -0.91
CA ILE A 168 14.26 -18.21 -0.78
C ILE A 168 15.35 -19.24 -0.53
N SER A 169 15.26 -19.92 0.62
CA SER A 169 16.29 -20.83 1.11
C SER A 169 16.39 -22.15 0.33
N GLU A 170 17.41 -22.95 0.64
CA GLU A 170 17.37 -24.41 0.46
C GLU A 170 16.25 -25.06 1.33
N PRO A 171 15.90 -26.36 1.16
CA PRO A 171 14.85 -26.95 1.98
C PRO A 171 15.16 -26.86 3.48
N GLY A 172 14.21 -26.38 4.27
CA GLY A 172 14.30 -26.29 5.72
C GLY A 172 13.85 -24.96 6.31
N ASP A 173 13.86 -24.90 7.64
CA ASP A 173 13.58 -23.69 8.42
C ASP A 173 14.89 -22.94 8.72
N PHE A 174 15.10 -21.86 7.97
CA PHE A 174 16.20 -20.92 8.12
C PHE A 174 15.72 -19.59 8.73
N THR A 175 14.51 -19.53 9.32
CA THR A 175 13.94 -18.26 9.78
C THR A 175 14.84 -17.53 10.79
N ALA A 176 15.52 -18.27 11.66
CA ALA A 176 16.45 -17.74 12.68
C ALA A 176 17.92 -17.63 12.21
N ALA A 177 18.22 -17.99 10.96
CA ALA A 177 19.58 -17.90 10.44
C ALA A 177 20.02 -16.44 10.30
N ALA A 178 21.30 -16.14 10.56
CA ALA A 178 21.81 -14.78 10.44
C ALA A 178 21.64 -14.24 9.01
N ASP A 179 22.09 -15.01 8.03
CA ASP A 179 21.79 -14.88 6.60
C ASP A 179 21.31 -16.22 6.05
N ILE A 180 20.63 -16.23 4.90
CA ILE A 180 20.14 -17.44 4.25
C ILE A 180 21.21 -17.99 3.30
N PRO A 181 21.82 -19.14 3.62
CA PRO A 181 22.85 -19.71 2.77
C PRO A 181 22.28 -20.14 1.41
N ASN A 182 23.01 -19.85 0.33
CA ASN A 182 22.67 -20.23 -1.03
C ASN A 182 21.26 -19.81 -1.47
N ALA A 183 20.75 -18.70 -0.93
CA ALA A 183 19.43 -18.21 -1.25
C ALA A 183 19.28 -17.91 -2.75
N THR A 184 18.15 -18.32 -3.31
CA THR A 184 17.70 -17.78 -4.60
C THR A 184 16.93 -16.49 -4.36
N THR A 185 17.03 -15.54 -5.29
CA THR A 185 16.36 -14.24 -5.15
C THR A 185 15.18 -14.07 -6.10
N ARG A 186 14.19 -13.31 -5.65
CA ARG A 186 13.07 -12.77 -6.44
C ARG A 186 12.87 -11.30 -6.07
N THR A 187 12.14 -10.56 -6.88
CA THR A 187 11.79 -9.15 -6.59
C THR A 187 10.29 -9.02 -6.37
N SER A 188 9.72 -9.94 -5.59
CA SER A 188 8.28 -10.11 -5.42
C SER A 188 7.97 -10.53 -4.00
N TRP A 189 6.80 -10.13 -3.47
CA TRP A 189 6.37 -10.48 -2.12
C TRP A 189 5.49 -11.73 -2.10
N PHE A 190 5.62 -12.53 -1.05
CA PHE A 190 4.86 -13.76 -0.87
C PHE A 190 4.15 -13.74 0.48
N PHE A 191 2.82 -13.72 0.44
CA PHE A 191 1.94 -13.75 1.62
C PHE A 191 2.10 -12.60 2.63
N LEU A 192 3.06 -11.69 2.46
CA LEU A 192 3.25 -10.53 3.31
C LEU A 192 2.47 -9.34 2.74
N SER A 193 1.72 -8.63 3.59
CA SER A 193 0.86 -7.52 3.14
C SER A 193 0.96 -6.26 4.01
N GLY A 194 1.52 -6.33 5.22
CA GLY A 194 1.71 -5.15 6.05
C GLY A 194 2.64 -5.33 7.23
N LEU A 195 3.24 -4.21 7.65
CA LEU A 195 3.91 -4.02 8.92
C LEU A 195 3.27 -2.81 9.61
N GLU A 196 2.75 -3.04 10.80
CA GLU A 196 2.04 -2.05 11.58
C GLU A 196 2.84 -1.71 12.83
N VAL A 197 2.89 -0.42 13.17
CA VAL A 197 3.56 0.11 14.36
C VAL A 197 2.52 0.65 15.34
N HIS A 198 2.79 0.48 16.63
CA HIS A 198 1.96 1.05 17.69
C HIS A 198 2.44 2.48 18.00
N ALA A 199 1.82 3.47 17.37
CA ALA A 199 2.27 4.86 17.35
C ALA A 199 1.38 5.79 18.20
N PRO A 200 1.88 6.97 18.62
CA PRO A 200 1.07 8.01 19.26
C PRO A 200 -0.08 8.50 18.37
N GLY A 201 -1.20 8.90 18.97
CA GLY A 201 -2.45 9.30 18.31
C GLY A 201 -2.36 10.26 17.11
N PRO A 202 -1.44 11.25 17.06
CA PRO A 202 -1.32 12.14 15.90
C PRO A 202 -0.74 11.48 14.64
N VAL A 203 -0.21 10.27 14.73
CA VAL A 203 0.47 9.59 13.61
C VAL A 203 -0.56 8.94 12.68
N GLY A 204 -0.54 9.28 11.40
CA GLY A 204 -1.45 8.72 10.40
C GLY A 204 -0.76 7.97 9.28
N THR A 205 -1.56 7.34 8.42
CA THR A 205 -1.12 6.67 7.19
C THR A 205 -1.77 7.34 5.97
N ILE A 206 -0.94 7.68 4.99
CA ILE A 206 -1.35 7.96 3.62
C ILE A 206 -1.15 6.70 2.80
N VAL A 207 -2.21 6.27 2.11
CA VAL A 207 -2.12 5.16 1.15
C VAL A 207 -1.91 5.72 -0.25
N ALA A 208 -0.85 5.30 -0.92
CA ALA A 208 -0.71 5.46 -2.37
C ALA A 208 -1.43 4.29 -3.04
N LEU A 209 -2.58 4.55 -3.66
CA LEU A 209 -3.37 3.56 -4.40
C LEU A 209 -3.15 3.77 -5.89
N GLY A 210 -2.82 2.71 -6.63
CA GLY A 210 -2.70 2.84 -8.07
C GLY A 210 -2.25 1.60 -8.83
N ASP A 211 -1.76 1.86 -10.04
CA ASP A 211 -1.26 0.85 -10.97
C ASP A 211 0.27 0.70 -10.94
N SER A 212 0.90 0.26 -12.05
CA SER A 212 2.35 0.06 -12.18
C SER A 212 3.17 1.31 -11.94
N ILE A 213 2.61 2.49 -12.19
CA ILE A 213 3.30 3.76 -11.94
C ILE A 213 3.40 3.99 -10.42
N THR A 214 2.34 3.68 -9.67
CA THR A 214 2.38 3.76 -8.20
C THR A 214 3.19 2.63 -7.59
N ASP A 215 3.04 1.41 -8.13
CA ASP A 215 3.83 0.23 -7.76
C ASP A 215 5.34 0.47 -8.00
N GLY A 216 5.65 1.37 -8.94
CA GLY A 216 6.98 1.96 -9.16
C GLY A 216 7.79 1.26 -10.26
N VAL A 217 7.14 0.61 -11.24
CA VAL A 217 7.83 0.02 -12.40
C VAL A 217 8.73 1.07 -13.06
N GLY A 218 9.97 0.70 -13.39
CA GLY A 218 10.97 1.62 -13.94
C GLY A 218 11.75 2.42 -12.90
N ALA A 219 11.39 2.36 -11.61
CA ALA A 219 12.15 2.98 -10.54
C ALA A 219 13.46 2.21 -10.26
N GLU A 220 14.47 2.94 -9.81
CA GLU A 220 15.68 2.34 -9.25
C GLU A 220 15.37 1.76 -7.86
N GLN A 221 15.72 0.48 -7.66
CA GLN A 221 15.46 -0.25 -6.41
C GLN A 221 16.24 0.35 -5.24
N GLU A 222 17.47 0.78 -5.49
CA GLU A 222 18.33 1.48 -4.54
C GLU A 222 18.59 2.91 -5.03
N PRO A 223 18.38 3.96 -4.23
CA PRO A 223 17.86 3.99 -2.86
C PRO A 223 16.33 4.24 -2.82
N TYR A 224 15.52 3.32 -3.37
CA TYR A 224 14.04 3.37 -3.31
C TYR A 224 13.44 4.60 -3.99
N GLN A 225 13.49 4.66 -5.32
CA GLN A 225 13.14 5.87 -6.09
C GLN A 225 11.73 5.87 -6.71
N ASN A 226 10.80 5.05 -6.21
CA ASN A 226 9.38 5.20 -6.58
C ASN A 226 8.78 6.43 -5.87
N TRP A 227 7.74 7.05 -6.46
CA TRP A 227 7.21 8.31 -5.91
C TRP A 227 6.65 8.20 -4.49
N PRO A 228 6.03 7.08 -4.04
CA PRO A 228 5.60 6.94 -2.65
C PRO A 228 6.76 6.97 -1.65
N ASP A 229 7.87 6.26 -1.94
CA ASP A 229 9.07 6.29 -1.09
C ASP A 229 9.72 7.68 -1.04
N LEU A 230 9.79 8.36 -2.19
CA LEU A 230 10.29 9.73 -2.26
C LEU A 230 9.39 10.71 -1.50
N LEU A 231 8.07 10.55 -1.56
CA LEU A 231 7.12 11.33 -0.76
C LEU A 231 7.32 11.07 0.75
N ALA A 232 7.52 9.81 1.14
CA ALA A 232 7.80 9.45 2.52
C ALA A 232 9.04 10.17 3.06
N ASN A 233 10.14 10.19 2.28
CA ASN A 233 11.36 10.92 2.61
C ASN A 233 11.09 12.42 2.78
N ARG A 234 10.31 13.03 1.85
CA ARG A 234 9.94 14.46 1.93
C ARG A 234 9.14 14.76 3.20
N LEU A 235 8.18 13.91 3.56
CA LEU A 235 7.37 14.06 4.78
C LEU A 235 8.20 13.91 6.06
N ALA A 236 9.07 12.90 6.12
CA ALA A 236 9.95 12.68 7.27
C ALA A 236 10.93 13.84 7.51
N ALA A 237 11.32 14.56 6.46
CA ALA A 237 12.14 15.76 6.57
C ALA A 237 11.38 16.99 7.12
N GLN A 238 10.04 16.95 7.21
CA GLN A 238 9.22 18.07 7.70
C GLN A 238 8.91 17.95 9.19
N GLN A 239 9.71 18.61 10.04
CA GLN A 239 9.46 18.66 11.49
C GLN A 239 8.17 19.40 11.89
N SER A 240 7.59 20.17 10.96
CA SER A 240 6.34 20.94 11.19
C SER A 240 5.06 20.14 10.93
N LEU A 241 5.19 18.90 10.45
CA LEU A 241 4.07 18.00 10.20
C LEU A 241 4.01 16.91 11.27
N PRO A 242 2.81 16.42 11.65
CA PRO A 242 2.71 15.16 12.37
C PRO A 242 3.37 14.04 11.52
N PRO A 243 3.94 13.00 12.15
CA PRO A 243 4.52 11.90 11.41
C PRO A 243 3.43 11.20 10.59
N LEU A 244 3.55 11.24 9.27
CA LEU A 244 2.66 10.54 8.35
C LEU A 244 3.45 9.40 7.70
N ALA A 245 2.99 8.18 7.90
CA ALA A 245 3.46 7.05 7.12
C ALA A 245 2.91 7.14 5.69
N VAL A 246 3.68 6.64 4.72
CA VAL A 246 3.22 6.46 3.35
C VAL A 246 3.34 4.98 3.03
N VAL A 247 2.24 4.36 2.61
CA VAL A 247 2.27 2.95 2.21
C VAL A 247 1.87 2.81 0.75
N ASN A 248 2.53 1.90 0.03
CA ASN A 248 2.34 1.71 -1.40
C ASN A 248 1.45 0.49 -1.65
N THR A 249 0.29 0.72 -2.24
CA THR A 249 -0.66 -0.35 -2.65
C THR A 249 -0.90 -0.34 -4.16
N GLY A 250 0.13 0.07 -4.91
CA GLY A 250 0.17 -0.09 -6.36
C GLY A 250 0.09 -1.56 -6.77
N ILE A 251 -0.53 -1.85 -7.90
CA ILE A 251 -0.45 -3.16 -8.56
C ILE A 251 -0.17 -2.93 -10.05
N GLY A 252 0.94 -3.47 -10.55
CA GLY A 252 1.30 -3.37 -11.96
C GLY A 252 0.18 -3.81 -12.91
N GLY A 253 -0.34 -2.90 -13.73
CA GLY A 253 -1.43 -3.20 -14.67
C GLY A 253 -2.84 -3.09 -14.09
N ASN A 254 -2.99 -2.64 -12.85
CA ASN A 254 -4.31 -2.52 -12.21
C ASN A 254 -5.15 -1.40 -12.81
N ARG A 255 -6.45 -1.50 -12.57
CA ARG A 255 -7.51 -0.76 -13.24
C ARG A 255 -8.58 -0.37 -12.25
N VAL A 256 -9.24 0.76 -12.52
CA VAL A 256 -10.31 1.30 -11.67
C VAL A 256 -11.54 0.40 -11.69
N LEU A 257 -11.98 -0.02 -12.89
CA LEU A 257 -13.32 -0.58 -13.11
C LEU A 257 -13.36 -2.09 -13.34
N HIS A 258 -12.26 -2.67 -13.83
CA HIS A 258 -12.24 -4.05 -14.30
C HIS A 258 -11.04 -4.82 -13.77
N ASP A 259 -11.25 -6.03 -13.28
CA ASP A 259 -10.17 -6.94 -12.88
C ASP A 259 -9.25 -7.24 -14.07
N GLY A 260 -7.96 -7.39 -13.84
CA GLY A 260 -6.97 -7.61 -14.89
C GLY A 260 -5.69 -8.16 -14.29
N ALA A 261 -4.69 -7.30 -14.11
CA ALA A 261 -3.64 -7.62 -13.16
C ALA A 261 -4.17 -7.38 -11.74
N GLY A 262 -4.69 -8.45 -11.13
CA GLY A 262 -5.37 -8.41 -9.86
C GLY A 262 -6.80 -7.87 -9.92
N VAL A 263 -7.42 -7.80 -8.75
CA VAL A 263 -8.77 -7.26 -8.51
C VAL A 263 -8.77 -5.75 -8.77
N SER A 264 -9.83 -5.20 -9.37
CA SER A 264 -9.94 -3.77 -9.66
C SER A 264 -9.85 -2.88 -8.41
N ALA A 265 -9.44 -1.62 -8.58
CA ALA A 265 -9.34 -0.62 -7.51
C ALA A 265 -10.64 -0.52 -6.71
N LEU A 266 -11.78 -0.47 -7.40
CA LEU A 266 -13.11 -0.44 -6.76
C LEU A 266 -13.33 -1.63 -5.84
N ALA A 267 -13.00 -2.84 -6.30
CA ALA A 267 -13.27 -4.06 -5.55
C ALA A 267 -12.24 -4.31 -4.43
N ARG A 268 -11.00 -3.82 -4.56
CA ARG A 268 -9.95 -3.99 -3.53
C ARG A 268 -9.86 -2.85 -2.52
N PHE A 269 -10.61 -1.76 -2.71
CA PHE A 269 -10.49 -0.54 -1.92
C PHE A 269 -10.63 -0.76 -0.40
N ASP A 270 -11.58 -1.61 0.04
CA ASP A 270 -11.74 -1.88 1.47
C ASP A 270 -10.49 -2.54 2.05
N ARG A 271 -9.96 -3.52 1.33
CA ARG A 271 -8.80 -4.32 1.77
C ARG A 271 -7.52 -3.48 1.77
N ASP A 272 -7.30 -2.70 0.71
CA ASP A 272 -6.01 -2.05 0.48
C ASP A 272 -5.95 -0.63 1.03
N VAL A 273 -7.10 0.03 1.24
CA VAL A 273 -7.17 1.39 1.79
C VAL A 273 -7.90 1.41 3.14
N LEU A 274 -9.20 1.06 3.17
CA LEU A 274 -10.03 1.30 4.36
C LEU A 274 -9.59 0.46 5.57
N ALA A 275 -9.06 -0.74 5.33
CA ALA A 275 -8.60 -1.65 6.37
C ALA A 275 -7.19 -1.33 6.89
N GLN A 276 -6.49 -0.34 6.31
CA GLN A 276 -5.14 0.02 6.75
C GLN A 276 -5.22 0.77 8.09
N PRO A 277 -4.58 0.28 9.17
CA PRO A 277 -4.62 0.97 10.44
C PRO A 277 -4.01 2.38 10.36
N GLY A 278 -4.67 3.33 11.00
CA GLY A 278 -4.25 4.73 11.02
C GLY A 278 -4.46 5.47 9.69
N VAL A 279 -5.12 4.87 8.69
CA VAL A 279 -5.39 5.54 7.41
C VAL A 279 -6.16 6.83 7.63
N SER A 280 -5.65 7.89 7.04
CA SER A 280 -6.20 9.23 7.17
C SER A 280 -6.25 9.93 5.81
N GLY A 281 -5.42 9.51 4.85
CA GLY A 281 -5.49 9.97 3.47
C GLY A 281 -5.20 8.88 2.44
N VAL A 282 -5.68 9.09 1.22
CA VAL A 282 -5.32 8.29 0.03
C VAL A 282 -4.94 9.20 -1.12
N ILE A 283 -3.83 8.88 -1.80
CA ILE A 283 -3.44 9.47 -3.07
C ILE A 283 -3.74 8.44 -4.15
N LEU A 284 -4.66 8.75 -5.05
CA LEU A 284 -5.13 7.85 -6.10
C LEU A 284 -4.52 8.23 -7.46
N LEU A 285 -3.71 7.33 -8.03
CA LEU A 285 -3.18 7.41 -9.40
C LEU A 285 -3.48 6.10 -10.12
N GLU A 286 -4.60 6.03 -10.84
CA GLU A 286 -5.02 4.80 -11.50
C GLU A 286 -5.99 5.08 -12.64
N GLY A 287 -5.92 4.34 -13.76
CA GLY A 287 -6.89 4.48 -14.85
C GLY A 287 -6.25 4.41 -16.24
N ILE A 288 -4.93 4.55 -16.34
CA ILE A 288 -4.24 4.48 -17.63
C ILE A 288 -4.41 3.10 -18.27
N ASN A 289 -4.50 2.03 -17.47
CA ASN A 289 -4.74 0.68 -17.96
C ASN A 289 -6.20 0.44 -18.35
N ASP A 290 -7.19 1.11 -17.72
CA ASP A 290 -8.58 1.09 -18.20
C ASP A 290 -8.67 1.66 -19.62
N ILE A 291 -7.88 2.70 -19.89
CA ILE A 291 -7.79 3.36 -21.21
C ILE A 291 -7.02 2.49 -22.22
N GLY A 292 -5.82 2.06 -21.85
CA GLY A 292 -4.86 1.44 -22.76
C GLY A 292 -5.14 -0.04 -23.06
N TRP A 293 -5.44 -0.86 -22.05
CA TRP A 293 -5.49 -2.31 -22.22
C TRP A 293 -6.53 -2.79 -23.24
N PRO A 294 -7.77 -2.28 -23.27
CA PRO A 294 -8.74 -2.65 -24.30
C PRO A 294 -8.27 -2.31 -25.73
N ARG A 295 -7.35 -1.36 -25.87
CA ARG A 295 -6.85 -0.83 -27.16
C ARG A 295 -5.49 -1.41 -27.57
N MET A 296 -4.89 -2.24 -26.73
CA MET A 296 -3.63 -2.91 -27.03
C MET A 296 -3.77 -3.80 -28.27
N LYS A 297 -2.85 -3.66 -29.21
CA LYS A 297 -2.75 -4.56 -30.37
C LYS A 297 -1.80 -5.68 -30.03
N LEU A 298 -2.25 -6.92 -30.22
CA LEU A 298 -1.40 -8.09 -30.01
C LEU A 298 -0.85 -8.59 -31.34
N PRO A 299 0.37 -9.18 -31.36
CA PRO A 299 0.83 -9.95 -32.50
C PRO A 299 -0.20 -11.03 -32.85
N ALA A 300 -0.31 -11.37 -34.14
CA ALA A 300 -1.11 -12.51 -34.55
C ALA A 300 -0.65 -13.77 -33.79
N ALA A 301 -1.60 -14.54 -33.26
CA ALA A 301 -1.28 -15.75 -32.52
C ALA A 301 -0.44 -16.70 -33.40
N ALA A 302 0.56 -17.35 -32.78
CA ALA A 302 1.35 -18.35 -33.48
C ALA A 302 0.45 -19.49 -34.01
N PRO A 303 0.74 -20.08 -35.19
CA PRO A 303 -0.02 -21.20 -35.71
C PRO A 303 -0.13 -22.33 -34.67
N GLY A 304 -1.36 -22.77 -34.37
CA GLY A 304 -1.61 -23.83 -33.39
C GLY A 304 -1.78 -23.36 -31.93
N ALA A 305 -1.73 -22.05 -31.67
CA ALA A 305 -2.12 -21.51 -30.36
C ALA A 305 -3.60 -21.80 -30.07
N PRO A 306 -3.98 -22.10 -28.81
CA PRO A 306 -5.38 -22.27 -28.44
C PRO A 306 -6.17 -21.00 -28.78
N ALA A 307 -7.44 -21.18 -29.19
CA ALA A 307 -8.29 -20.08 -29.58
C ALA A 307 -8.38 -19.02 -28.46
N ALA A 308 -7.98 -17.79 -28.77
CA ALA A 308 -8.12 -16.67 -27.85
C ALA A 308 -9.61 -16.34 -27.64
N ARG A 309 -9.95 -15.78 -26.47
CA ARG A 309 -11.30 -15.25 -26.20
C ARG A 309 -11.60 -13.97 -27.02
N SER A 310 -10.57 -13.32 -27.57
CA SER A 310 -10.63 -12.17 -28.47
C SER A 310 -10.37 -12.57 -29.93
N ALA A 311 -10.78 -11.72 -30.88
CA ALA A 311 -10.46 -11.96 -32.29
C ALA A 311 -8.93 -11.90 -32.52
N PRO A 312 -8.39 -12.57 -33.55
CA PRO A 312 -6.97 -12.53 -33.86
C PRO A 312 -6.45 -11.09 -33.99
N GLY A 313 -5.44 -10.73 -33.20
CA GLY A 313 -4.83 -9.39 -33.19
C GLY A 313 -5.48 -8.37 -32.24
N GLU A 314 -6.61 -8.72 -31.60
CA GLU A 314 -7.28 -7.86 -30.62
C GLU A 314 -6.83 -8.18 -29.19
N SER A 315 -6.81 -7.13 -28.35
CA SER A 315 -6.61 -7.26 -26.91
C SER A 315 -7.61 -8.25 -26.28
N PRO A 316 -7.18 -9.07 -25.30
CA PRO A 316 -8.12 -9.87 -24.50
C PRO A 316 -9.12 -9.01 -23.73
N PHE A 317 -8.85 -7.71 -23.59
CA PHE A 317 -9.70 -6.73 -22.90
C PHE A 317 -10.53 -5.86 -23.87
N ALA A 318 -10.56 -6.16 -25.18
CA ALA A 318 -11.19 -5.31 -26.19
C ALA A 318 -12.69 -5.02 -25.95
N ARG A 319 -13.39 -5.87 -25.20
CA ARG A 319 -14.80 -5.68 -24.83
C ARG A 319 -15.02 -4.82 -23.58
N GLN A 320 -13.95 -4.28 -23.01
CA GLN A 320 -13.96 -3.49 -21.76
C GLN A 320 -13.55 -2.05 -22.03
N LEU A 321 -13.87 -1.52 -23.22
CA LEU A 321 -13.67 -0.10 -23.53
C LEU A 321 -14.47 0.75 -22.53
N VAL A 322 -13.85 1.83 -22.07
CA VAL A 322 -14.42 2.79 -21.14
C VAL A 322 -14.45 4.17 -21.75
N THR A 323 -15.36 5.00 -21.27
CA THR A 323 -15.36 6.46 -21.45
C THR A 323 -14.67 7.14 -20.27
N ALA A 324 -14.36 8.44 -20.41
CA ALA A 324 -13.89 9.24 -19.28
C ALA A 324 -14.91 9.27 -18.12
N GLN A 325 -16.21 9.32 -18.45
CA GLN A 325 -17.28 9.34 -17.46
C GLN A 325 -17.37 8.04 -16.64
N ASP A 326 -17.05 6.88 -17.23
CA ASP A 326 -17.00 5.63 -16.49
C ASP A 326 -15.88 5.65 -15.44
N ILE A 327 -14.68 6.11 -15.81
CA ILE A 327 -13.54 6.25 -14.88
C ILE A 327 -13.87 7.27 -13.79
N ILE A 328 -14.42 8.44 -14.15
CA ILE A 328 -14.84 9.48 -13.21
C ILE A 328 -15.91 8.95 -12.24
N ALA A 329 -16.86 8.14 -12.71
CA ALA A 329 -17.85 7.50 -11.85
C ALA A 329 -17.18 6.53 -10.85
N GLY A 330 -16.19 5.75 -11.30
CA GLY A 330 -15.36 4.93 -10.41
C GLY A 330 -14.64 5.75 -9.35
N TYR A 331 -13.98 6.85 -9.73
CA TYR A 331 -13.34 7.76 -8.76
C TYR A 331 -14.33 8.32 -7.74
N ARG A 332 -15.53 8.74 -8.16
CA ARG A 332 -16.56 9.22 -7.23
C ARG A 332 -16.93 8.16 -6.20
N GLN A 333 -17.07 6.90 -6.61
CA GLN A 333 -17.36 5.81 -5.65
C GLN A 333 -16.22 5.60 -4.65
N LEU A 334 -14.96 5.67 -5.10
CA LEU A 334 -13.80 5.58 -4.20
C LEU A 334 -13.76 6.76 -3.21
N ILE A 335 -14.03 7.97 -3.69
CA ILE A 335 -14.12 9.19 -2.88
C ILE A 335 -15.23 9.07 -1.82
N ASP A 336 -16.46 8.74 -2.25
CA ASP A 336 -17.61 8.64 -1.35
C ASP A 336 -17.35 7.61 -0.24
N ARG A 337 -16.71 6.49 -0.57
CA ARG A 337 -16.36 5.44 0.41
C ARG A 337 -15.24 5.87 1.35
N ALA A 338 -14.23 6.59 0.87
CA ALA A 338 -13.19 7.15 1.73
C ALA A 338 -13.77 8.15 2.73
N HIS A 339 -14.61 9.08 2.25
CA HIS A 339 -15.24 10.11 3.07
C HIS A 339 -16.17 9.55 4.15
N GLN A 340 -16.86 8.43 3.88
CA GLN A 340 -17.64 7.71 4.89
C GLN A 340 -16.80 7.22 6.08
N HIS A 341 -15.49 7.06 5.89
CA HIS A 341 -14.53 6.67 6.91
C HIS A 341 -13.68 7.84 7.42
N GLY A 342 -13.99 9.08 7.03
CA GLY A 342 -13.21 10.27 7.39
C GLY A 342 -11.82 10.33 6.72
N ILE A 343 -11.59 9.56 5.65
CA ILE A 343 -10.33 9.52 4.92
C ILE A 343 -10.35 10.58 3.82
N ARG A 344 -9.35 11.45 3.78
CA ARG A 344 -9.20 12.45 2.71
C ARG A 344 -8.67 11.83 1.42
N VAL A 345 -9.19 12.27 0.28
CA VAL A 345 -8.81 11.77 -1.04
C VAL A 345 -8.11 12.85 -1.84
N PHE A 346 -6.94 12.50 -2.38
CA PHE A 346 -6.20 13.32 -3.33
C PHE A 346 -6.09 12.56 -4.65
N LEU A 347 -6.63 13.14 -5.73
CA LEU A 347 -6.48 12.54 -7.05
C LEU A 347 -5.16 12.98 -7.67
N ALA A 348 -4.46 12.07 -8.34
CA ALA A 348 -3.31 12.41 -9.16
C ALA A 348 -3.69 12.32 -10.65
N THR A 349 -3.26 13.30 -11.45
CA THR A 349 -3.54 13.29 -12.89
C THR A 349 -2.79 12.15 -13.59
N LEU A 350 -3.46 11.47 -14.51
CA LEU A 350 -2.91 10.39 -15.34
C LEU A 350 -1.77 10.93 -16.21
N LEU A 351 -0.64 10.23 -16.23
CA LEU A 351 0.58 10.68 -16.92
C LEU A 351 0.41 10.71 -18.45
N PRO A 352 1.18 11.53 -19.18
CA PRO A 352 1.25 11.44 -20.64
C PRO A 352 1.71 10.03 -21.06
N TYR A 353 1.27 9.56 -22.22
CA TYR A 353 1.62 8.21 -22.69
C TYR A 353 1.73 8.09 -24.22
N GLU A 354 1.84 9.21 -24.96
CA GLU A 354 2.12 9.18 -26.40
C GLU A 354 3.45 8.46 -26.66
N GLY A 355 3.37 7.38 -27.45
CA GLY A 355 4.49 6.49 -27.75
C GLY A 355 4.50 5.18 -26.97
N ALA A 356 3.62 5.00 -25.98
CA ALA A 356 3.45 3.71 -25.30
C ALA A 356 2.81 2.66 -26.24
N ASP A 357 3.07 1.38 -25.98
CA ASP A 357 2.63 0.26 -26.85
C ASP A 357 1.11 0.20 -27.08
N TYR A 358 0.31 0.73 -26.14
CA TYR A 358 -1.14 0.79 -26.23
C TYR A 358 -1.70 2.21 -26.45
N TYR A 359 -0.87 3.16 -26.90
CA TYR A 359 -1.31 4.53 -27.19
C TYR A 359 -2.31 4.58 -28.35
N THR A 360 -3.32 5.42 -28.19
CA THR A 360 -4.26 5.79 -29.26
C THR A 360 -4.75 7.23 -29.06
N GLU A 361 -5.11 7.92 -30.14
CA GLU A 361 -5.70 9.26 -30.06
C GLU A 361 -7.02 9.25 -29.24
N ASP A 362 -7.87 8.23 -29.42
CA ASP A 362 -9.10 8.08 -28.63
C ASP A 362 -8.82 7.92 -27.13
N GLY A 363 -7.79 7.14 -26.78
CA GLY A 363 -7.40 6.98 -25.38
C GLY A 363 -6.83 8.28 -24.79
N GLU A 364 -6.09 9.06 -25.59
CA GLU A 364 -5.57 10.36 -25.16
C GLU A 364 -6.68 11.38 -24.94
N ALA A 365 -7.73 11.36 -25.76
CA ALA A 365 -8.92 12.17 -25.54
C ALA A 365 -9.58 11.82 -24.19
N ILE A 366 -9.73 10.52 -23.88
CA ILE A 366 -10.28 10.06 -22.58
C ILE A 366 -9.38 10.50 -21.42
N ARG A 367 -8.07 10.29 -21.53
CA ARG A 367 -7.10 10.68 -20.49
C ARG A 367 -7.16 12.18 -20.20
N THR A 368 -7.24 12.99 -21.25
CA THR A 368 -7.33 14.45 -21.13
C THR A 368 -8.61 14.87 -20.43
N GLU A 369 -9.77 14.31 -20.80
CA GLU A 369 -11.04 14.61 -20.16
C GLU A 369 -11.04 14.21 -18.67
N VAL A 370 -10.49 13.04 -18.32
CA VAL A 370 -10.31 12.62 -16.91
C VAL A 370 -9.43 13.62 -16.15
N ASN A 371 -8.30 14.03 -16.74
CA ASN A 371 -7.37 14.97 -16.11
C ASN A 371 -7.96 16.38 -15.97
N GLU A 372 -8.75 16.85 -16.93
CA GLU A 372 -9.48 18.10 -16.83
C GLU A 372 -10.51 18.04 -15.69
N TRP A 373 -11.23 16.93 -15.56
CA TRP A 373 -12.14 16.72 -14.43
C TRP A 373 -11.41 16.71 -13.08
N ILE A 374 -10.23 16.07 -12.98
CA ILE A 374 -9.41 16.09 -11.76
C ILE A 374 -9.01 17.52 -11.39
N ARG A 375 -8.57 18.33 -12.37
CA ARG A 375 -8.08 19.70 -12.12
C ARG A 375 -9.18 20.70 -11.77
N THR A 376 -10.39 20.48 -12.29
CA THR A 376 -11.50 21.43 -12.15
C THR A 376 -12.58 20.97 -11.18
N GLY A 377 -12.60 19.68 -10.85
CA GLY A 377 -13.56 19.07 -9.95
C GLY A 377 -13.26 19.33 -8.48
N ALA A 378 -14.31 19.52 -7.69
CA ALA A 378 -14.24 19.69 -6.24
C ALA A 378 -14.71 18.44 -5.46
N ALA A 379 -14.76 17.28 -6.13
CA ALA A 379 -15.25 16.04 -5.51
C ALA A 379 -14.28 15.48 -4.47
N ALA A 380 -12.97 15.62 -4.71
CA ALA A 380 -11.91 15.18 -3.82
C ALA A 380 -11.42 16.34 -2.92
N ASP A 381 -10.62 16.01 -1.90
CA ASP A 381 -10.03 16.98 -0.96
C ASP A 381 -8.85 17.77 -1.55
N GLY A 382 -8.45 17.44 -2.78
CA GLY A 382 -7.40 18.08 -3.55
C GLY A 382 -6.93 17.20 -4.69
N TYR A 383 -5.93 17.69 -5.43
CA TYR A 383 -5.27 16.91 -6.46
C TYR A 383 -3.78 17.25 -6.56
N PHE A 384 -3.00 16.33 -7.13
CA PHE A 384 -1.60 16.54 -7.49
C PHE A 384 -1.41 16.36 -9.00
N ASP A 385 -0.86 17.38 -9.66
CA ASP A 385 -0.76 17.39 -11.13
C ASP A 385 0.51 16.67 -11.63
N PHE A 386 0.51 15.34 -11.52
CA PHE A 386 1.62 14.50 -11.98
C PHE A 386 1.82 14.56 -13.50
N ASP A 387 0.75 14.64 -14.29
CA ASP A 387 0.82 14.91 -15.74
C ASP A 387 1.67 16.15 -16.03
N ARG A 388 1.36 17.28 -15.38
CA ARG A 388 2.14 18.52 -15.57
C ARG A 388 3.58 18.39 -15.08
N ALA A 389 3.83 17.60 -14.04
CA ALA A 389 5.16 17.41 -13.48
C ALA A 389 6.11 16.73 -14.46
N VAL A 390 5.61 15.76 -15.23
CA VAL A 390 6.45 14.90 -16.09
C VAL A 390 6.32 15.17 -17.59
N ARG A 391 5.26 15.86 -18.04
CA ARG A 391 5.05 16.10 -19.47
C ARG A 391 6.05 17.08 -20.08
N ASP A 392 6.28 16.89 -21.37
CA ASP A 392 6.98 17.84 -22.22
C ASP A 392 6.15 19.14 -22.31
N PRO A 393 6.75 20.32 -22.01
CA PRO A 393 6.04 21.59 -22.12
C PRO A 393 5.60 21.94 -23.55
N ASP A 394 6.31 21.47 -24.57
CA ASP A 394 6.05 21.75 -25.98
C ASP A 394 5.12 20.71 -26.64
N ASN A 395 5.09 19.49 -26.10
CA ASN A 395 4.09 18.47 -26.44
C ASN A 395 3.54 17.76 -25.20
N PRO A 396 2.47 18.31 -24.57
CA PRO A 396 1.89 17.77 -23.34
C PRO A 396 1.39 16.32 -23.38
N ARG A 397 1.32 15.69 -24.57
CA ARG A 397 0.93 14.28 -24.75
C ARG A 397 2.10 13.31 -24.47
N ARG A 398 3.34 13.81 -24.42
CA ARG A 398 4.57 13.03 -24.18
C ARG A 398 5.17 13.32 -22.82
N PHE A 399 5.91 12.35 -22.32
CA PHE A 399 6.90 12.61 -21.28
C PHE A 399 7.96 13.59 -21.78
N ARG A 400 8.45 14.43 -20.87
CA ARG A 400 9.66 15.21 -21.09
C ARG A 400 10.86 14.28 -21.27
N ASP A 401 11.80 14.67 -22.12
CA ASP A 401 13.05 13.94 -22.32
C ASP A 401 13.73 13.57 -20.99
N GLY A 402 14.03 12.28 -20.82
CA GLY A 402 14.66 11.72 -19.64
C GLY A 402 13.74 11.47 -18.44
N TYR A 403 12.42 11.70 -18.55
CA TYR A 403 11.45 11.49 -17.46
C TYR A 403 10.72 10.15 -17.55
N HIS A 404 10.92 9.37 -18.61
CA HIS A 404 10.38 8.01 -18.75
C HIS A 404 11.52 6.97 -18.86
N SER A 405 11.23 5.71 -18.52
CA SER A 405 12.19 4.61 -18.50
C SER A 405 12.42 3.94 -19.87
N GLY A 406 11.96 4.57 -20.96
CA GLY A 406 12.14 4.10 -22.34
C GLY A 406 10.92 3.50 -23.02
N ASP A 407 9.79 3.28 -22.32
CA ASP A 407 8.55 2.73 -22.88
C ASP A 407 7.42 3.75 -23.06
N ASN A 408 7.72 5.02 -22.78
CA ASN A 408 6.79 6.16 -22.83
C ASN A 408 5.56 6.01 -21.91
N LEU A 409 5.65 5.16 -20.88
CA LEU A 409 4.57 4.93 -19.93
C LEU A 409 5.06 5.07 -18.48
N HIS A 410 6.17 4.42 -18.15
CA HIS A 410 6.69 4.39 -16.80
C HIS A 410 7.72 5.52 -16.59
N PRO A 411 7.65 6.24 -15.45
CA PRO A 411 8.64 7.24 -15.13
C PRO A 411 10.05 6.65 -14.97
N SER A 412 11.07 7.44 -15.30
CA SER A 412 12.44 7.20 -14.85
C SER A 412 12.59 7.65 -13.39
N ALA A 413 13.76 7.40 -12.78
CA ALA A 413 14.20 8.03 -11.53
C ALA A 413 13.85 9.53 -11.44
N ARG A 414 14.17 10.28 -12.50
CA ARG A 414 13.88 11.72 -12.57
C ARG A 414 12.38 12.03 -12.67
N GLY A 415 11.63 11.20 -13.41
CA GLY A 415 10.18 11.32 -13.50
C GLY A 415 9.51 11.09 -12.15
N TYR A 416 9.90 10.04 -11.42
CA TYR A 416 9.39 9.76 -10.09
C TYR A 416 9.73 10.86 -9.07
N GLN A 417 10.94 11.41 -9.12
CA GLN A 417 11.30 12.57 -8.30
C GLN A 417 10.41 13.77 -8.60
N ALA A 418 10.15 14.07 -9.88
CA ALA A 418 9.27 15.18 -10.26
C ALA A 418 7.82 14.97 -9.77
N MET A 419 7.31 13.73 -9.81
CA MET A 419 6.00 13.40 -9.24
C MET A 419 5.98 13.62 -7.74
N ALA A 420 6.98 13.10 -7.02
CA ALA A 420 7.07 13.27 -5.58
C ALA A 420 7.14 14.76 -5.21
N ASP A 421 7.92 15.57 -5.93
CA ASP A 421 8.04 17.02 -5.70
C ASP A 421 6.75 17.80 -5.99
N ALA A 422 5.91 17.31 -6.90
CA ALA A 422 4.62 17.91 -7.23
C ALA A 422 3.57 17.75 -6.13
N VAL A 423 3.79 16.86 -5.16
CA VAL A 423 2.92 16.73 -3.98
C VAL A 423 3.13 17.93 -3.06
N ASP A 424 2.11 18.79 -2.96
CA ASP A 424 2.08 19.89 -1.99
C ASP A 424 1.79 19.34 -0.59
N LEU A 425 2.84 19.29 0.24
CA LEU A 425 2.75 18.78 1.61
C LEU A 425 1.82 19.63 2.50
N ALA A 426 1.52 20.88 2.13
CA ALA A 426 0.57 21.70 2.87
C ALA A 426 -0.86 21.15 2.77
N LEU A 427 -1.23 20.52 1.67
CA LEU A 427 -2.54 19.85 1.52
C LEU A 427 -2.68 18.63 2.44
N LEU A 428 -1.54 18.05 2.82
CA LEU A 428 -1.44 16.90 3.73
C LEU A 428 -1.39 17.31 5.22
N ARG A 429 -1.42 18.62 5.53
CA ARG A 429 -1.52 19.11 6.91
C ARG A 429 -2.90 18.80 7.50
N GLY A 430 -2.92 18.49 8.80
CA GLY A 430 -4.16 18.29 9.55
C GLY A 430 -4.95 17.06 9.11
N ILE A 431 -4.35 16.15 8.34
CA ILE A 431 -4.94 14.83 8.12
C ILE A 431 -4.71 14.02 9.40
N GLU A 432 -5.66 14.05 10.30
CA GLU A 432 -5.64 13.28 11.54
C GLU A 432 -6.28 11.91 11.31
N PRO A 433 -5.78 10.83 11.94
CA PRO A 433 -6.48 9.55 11.93
C PRO A 433 -7.91 9.72 12.43
N ALA A 434 -8.86 9.05 11.79
CA ALA A 434 -10.22 9.00 12.32
C ALA A 434 -10.17 8.42 13.74
N VAL A 435 -10.43 9.26 14.75
CA VAL A 435 -10.50 8.81 16.14
C VAL A 435 -11.66 7.83 16.22
N GLY A 436 -11.35 6.55 16.40
CA GLY A 436 -12.36 5.54 16.61
C GLY A 436 -13.23 5.98 17.78
N THR A 437 -14.52 6.20 17.53
CA THR A 437 -15.50 6.25 18.61
C THR A 437 -15.59 4.83 19.16
N GLY A 438 -14.65 4.49 20.06
CA GLY A 438 -14.70 3.29 20.86
C GLY A 438 -15.99 3.33 21.66
N GLY A 439 -17.02 2.67 21.13
CA GLY A 439 -18.28 2.49 21.82
C GLY A 439 -18.02 1.75 23.12
N GLU A 440 -18.20 2.48 24.23
CA GLU A 440 -18.71 1.88 25.45
C GLU A 440 -19.98 1.11 25.08
N THR A 441 -19.86 -0.21 24.94
CA THR A 441 -21.01 -1.09 25.14
C THR A 441 -20.76 -1.83 26.45
N GLY A 442 -20.99 -1.09 27.53
CA GLY A 442 -21.40 -1.72 28.77
C GLY A 442 -22.78 -2.33 28.59
N LYS A 443 -22.85 -3.66 28.69
CA LYS A 443 -23.75 -4.38 29.60
C LYS A 443 -23.31 -5.83 29.74
#